data_AF-A0A6N6P3K5-F1
#
_entry.id   AF-A0A6N6P3K5-F1
#
_cell.length_a   1.000
_cell.length_b   1.000
_cell.length_c   1.000
_cell.angle_alpha   90.00
_cell.angle_beta   90.00
_cell.angle_gamma   90.00
#
_symmetry.space_group_name_H-M   'P 1'
#
loop_
_entity.id
_entity.type
_entity.pdbx_description
1 polymer ?
#
loop_
_entity_poly.entity_id
_entity_poly.type
_entity_poly.pdbx_seq_one_letter_code
_entity_poly.pdbx_strand_id
1 'polypeptide(L)'
;MPPIPLEDSVADIVGKAMRGLQLNAAQVAAAAGVTHAALASLCDGNYHDATVRAVAPVLHLGTEALAALGRQAWYPQPVTLAGLACFNTPYHDMTVNSYLVFDRSSGEALAVDTGADCRGMLDYLTQSQLTLKLILLTHAHSDHVHDLAPLQQHTGAPAYIGEGESLAGAQCFAAGRLFHCGALRVATRLTWGHSRGGITYVIDGLDGPLALVGDAVFAGSMGGGIVSYIDALRSNRTQILTLPAATVLCPGHGPLTTVAQEQIHNPFFPGT
;
A
#
# COMPACT_ATOMS: atom_id res chain seq x y z
N MET A 1 -19.90 -5.90 -5.29
CA MET A 1 -19.50 -5.19 -4.06
C MET A 1 -19.27 -3.73 -4.41
N PRO A 2 -19.54 -2.77 -3.50
CA PRO A 2 -19.15 -1.38 -3.71
C PRO A 2 -17.62 -1.28 -3.88
N PRO A 3 -17.12 -0.25 -4.58
CA PRO A 3 -15.67 -0.03 -4.71
C PRO A 3 -15.05 0.26 -3.34
N ILE A 4 -13.82 -0.23 -3.12
CA ILE A 4 -13.04 0.09 -1.92
C ILE A 4 -12.71 1.59 -1.98
N PRO A 5 -13.02 2.38 -0.93
CA PRO A 5 -12.72 3.82 -0.94
C PRO A 5 -11.20 4.07 -0.98
N LEU A 6 -10.80 5.24 -1.49
CA LEU A 6 -9.41 5.69 -1.33
C LEU A 6 -9.08 5.76 0.17
N GLU A 7 -7.85 5.37 0.51
CA GLU A 7 -7.41 5.32 1.91
C GLU A 7 -7.33 6.72 2.54
N ASP A 8 -6.75 7.67 1.82
CA ASP A 8 -6.43 8.98 2.36
C ASP A 8 -7.25 10.11 1.73
N SER A 9 -7.67 11.03 2.58
CA SER A 9 -8.17 12.33 2.18
C SER A 9 -7.04 13.34 1.92
N VAL A 10 -7.40 14.53 1.42
CA VAL A 10 -6.46 15.65 1.32
C VAL A 10 -5.87 16.02 2.68
N ALA A 11 -6.68 15.96 3.75
CA ALA A 11 -6.23 16.27 5.10
C ALA A 11 -5.16 15.27 5.58
N ASP A 12 -5.35 13.98 5.28
CA ASP A 12 -4.40 12.93 5.64
C ASP A 12 -3.07 13.11 4.89
N ILE A 13 -3.14 13.37 3.59
CA ILE A 13 -1.95 13.61 2.74
C ILE A 13 -1.17 14.84 3.23
N VAL A 14 -1.86 15.96 3.46
CA VAL A 14 -1.26 17.18 4.00
C VAL A 14 -0.64 16.91 5.36
N GLY A 15 -1.35 16.22 6.26
CA GLY A 15 -0.87 15.86 7.58
C GLY A 15 0.36 14.96 7.54
N LYS A 16 0.39 13.96 6.66
CA LYS A 16 1.54 13.06 6.44
C LYS A 16 2.76 13.85 5.96
N ALA A 17 2.59 14.73 4.97
CA ALA A 17 3.67 15.56 4.45
C ALA A 17 4.21 16.54 5.51
N MET A 18 3.33 17.21 6.25
CA MET A 18 3.71 18.11 7.35
C MET A 18 4.53 17.38 8.42
N ARG A 19 4.05 16.23 8.89
CA ARG A 19 4.78 15.39 9.87
C ARG A 19 6.14 14.94 9.32
N GLY A 20 6.17 14.47 8.08
CA GLY A 20 7.37 14.00 7.41
C GLY A 20 8.44 15.08 7.20
N LEU A 21 8.01 16.30 6.90
CA LEU A 21 8.87 17.49 6.75
C LEU A 21 9.16 18.20 8.07
N GLN A 22 8.59 17.73 9.18
CA GLN A 22 8.68 18.35 10.51
C GLN A 22 8.22 19.83 10.53
N LEU A 23 7.19 20.14 9.74
CA LEU A 23 6.59 21.46 9.66
C LEU A 23 5.30 21.51 10.47
N ASN A 24 5.14 22.55 11.29
CA ASN A 24 3.88 22.84 11.96
C ASN A 24 2.95 23.71 11.10
N ALA A 25 1.69 23.82 11.51
CA ALA A 25 0.67 24.57 10.77
C ALA A 25 1.03 26.05 10.56
N ALA A 26 1.64 26.71 11.55
CA ALA A 26 2.03 28.11 11.41
C ALA A 26 3.12 28.31 10.35
N GLN A 27 4.11 27.40 10.29
CA GLN A 27 5.16 27.43 9.28
C GLN A 27 4.60 27.23 7.87
N VAL A 28 3.72 26.24 7.70
CA VAL A 28 3.09 25.95 6.40
C VAL A 28 2.20 27.10 5.96
N ALA A 29 1.35 27.62 6.85
CA ALA A 29 0.46 28.73 6.53
C ALA A 29 1.23 29.99 6.10
N ALA A 30 2.31 30.34 6.83
CA ALA A 30 3.17 31.45 6.50
C ALA A 30 3.88 31.27 5.14
N ALA A 31 4.44 30.08 4.89
CA ALA A 31 5.15 29.79 3.64
C ALA A 31 4.21 29.73 2.42
N ALA A 32 2.98 29.24 2.61
CA ALA A 32 1.97 29.15 1.56
C ALA A 32 1.21 30.48 1.32
N GLY A 33 1.39 31.48 2.18
CA GLY A 33 0.64 32.73 2.12
C GLY A 33 -0.86 32.57 2.39
N VAL A 34 -1.25 31.58 3.20
CA VAL A 34 -2.64 31.33 3.61
C VAL A 34 -2.84 31.66 5.09
N THR A 35 -4.08 31.90 5.50
CA THR A 35 -4.39 32.13 6.92
C THR A 35 -4.29 30.82 7.71
N HIS A 36 -3.96 30.93 9.00
CA HIS A 36 -3.97 29.77 9.90
C HIS A 36 -5.34 29.08 9.95
N ALA A 37 -6.42 29.87 9.89
CA ALA A 37 -7.79 29.35 9.84
C ALA A 37 -8.07 28.57 8.55
N ALA A 38 -7.57 29.02 7.39
CA ALA A 38 -7.73 28.31 6.13
C ALA A 38 -6.99 26.96 6.13
N LEU A 39 -5.76 26.92 6.68
CA LEU A 39 -5.02 25.66 6.82
C LEU A 39 -5.66 24.72 7.84
N ALA A 40 -6.08 25.23 9.01
CA ALA A 40 -6.77 24.42 10.01
C ALA A 40 -8.05 23.80 9.44
N SER A 41 -8.86 24.59 8.74
CA SER A 41 -10.06 24.11 8.04
C SER A 41 -9.76 22.97 7.06
N LEU A 42 -8.65 23.08 6.31
CA LEU A 42 -8.20 22.02 5.40
C LEU A 42 -7.77 20.75 6.16
N CYS A 43 -7.04 20.89 7.25
CA CYS A 43 -6.63 19.77 8.11
C CYS A 43 -7.82 19.10 8.81
N ASP A 44 -8.92 19.82 9.02
CA ASP A 44 -10.18 19.28 9.53
C ASP A 44 -11.05 18.63 8.42
N GLY A 45 -10.51 18.49 7.21
CA GLY A 45 -11.17 17.82 6.09
C GLY A 45 -11.99 18.74 5.17
N ASN A 46 -12.03 20.05 5.41
CA ASN A 46 -12.77 20.98 4.56
C ASN A 46 -11.95 21.39 3.34
N TYR A 47 -12.32 20.86 2.18
CA TYR A 47 -11.62 21.15 0.93
C TYR A 47 -11.81 22.61 0.47
N HIS A 48 -10.71 23.29 0.17
CA HIS A 48 -10.72 24.56 -0.55
C HIS A 48 -9.58 24.58 -1.60
N ASP A 49 -9.95 24.64 -2.88
CA ASP A 49 -9.00 24.53 -4.01
C ASP A 49 -7.85 25.55 -3.93
N ALA A 50 -8.14 26.81 -3.60
CA ALA A 50 -7.12 27.85 -3.44
C ALA A 50 -6.11 27.51 -2.32
N THR A 51 -6.59 27.05 -1.16
CA THR A 51 -5.72 26.64 -0.04
C THR A 51 -4.87 25.44 -0.44
N VAL A 52 -5.47 24.41 -1.06
CA VAL A 52 -4.75 23.21 -1.52
C VAL A 52 -3.64 23.57 -2.50
N ARG A 53 -3.93 24.43 -3.48
CA ARG A 53 -2.95 24.88 -4.48
C ARG A 53 -1.80 25.68 -3.87
N ALA A 54 -2.08 26.45 -2.82
CA ALA A 54 -1.05 27.20 -2.11
C ALA A 54 -0.15 26.33 -1.21
N VAL A 55 -0.71 25.33 -0.52
CA VAL A 55 0.05 24.49 0.42
C VAL A 55 0.84 23.36 -0.26
N ALA A 56 0.36 22.83 -1.39
CA ALA A 56 0.99 21.69 -2.05
C ALA A 56 2.49 21.91 -2.38
N PRO A 57 2.90 23.04 -3.00
CA PRO A 57 4.31 23.28 -3.30
C PRO A 57 5.20 23.38 -2.05
N VAL A 58 4.69 23.97 -0.96
CA VAL A 58 5.40 24.08 0.33
C VAL A 58 5.66 22.70 0.93
N LEU A 59 4.75 21.76 0.70
CA LEU A 59 4.84 20.38 1.18
C LEU A 59 5.47 19.42 0.17
N HIS A 60 6.00 19.94 -0.94
CA HIS A 60 6.58 19.16 -2.04
C HIS A 60 5.61 18.14 -2.65
N LEU A 61 4.31 18.47 -2.65
CA LEU A 61 3.25 17.65 -3.21
C LEU A 61 2.87 18.09 -4.63
N GLY A 62 2.45 17.14 -5.46
CA GLY A 62 1.89 17.39 -6.78
C GLY A 62 0.56 18.15 -6.68
N THR A 63 0.57 19.44 -7.04
CA THR A 63 -0.57 20.35 -6.91
C THR A 63 -1.82 19.85 -7.63
N GLU A 64 -1.70 19.43 -8.89
CA GLU A 64 -2.88 18.99 -9.66
C GLU A 64 -3.43 17.65 -9.17
N ALA A 65 -2.55 16.73 -8.77
CA ALA A 65 -2.94 15.45 -8.19
C ALA A 65 -3.72 15.67 -6.87
N LEU A 66 -3.21 16.52 -5.97
CA LEU A 66 -3.87 16.80 -4.69
C LEU A 66 -5.21 17.53 -4.89
N ALA A 67 -5.26 18.49 -5.82
CA ALA A 67 -6.49 19.19 -6.16
C ALA A 67 -7.54 18.27 -6.82
N ALA A 68 -7.12 17.34 -7.68
CA ALA A 68 -7.99 16.34 -8.29
C ALA A 68 -8.59 15.40 -7.23
N LEU A 69 -7.76 14.92 -6.29
CA LEU A 69 -8.21 14.09 -5.16
C LEU A 69 -9.26 14.83 -4.31
N GLY A 70 -8.99 16.09 -3.94
CA GLY A 70 -9.93 16.88 -3.14
C GLY A 70 -11.25 17.22 -3.83
N ARG A 71 -11.27 17.28 -5.18
CA ARG A 71 -12.49 17.41 -5.98
C ARG A 71 -13.16 16.07 -6.28
N GLN A 72 -12.59 14.96 -5.79
CA GLN A 72 -13.01 13.60 -6.12
C GLN A 72 -13.07 13.36 -7.64
N ALA A 73 -12.17 14.00 -8.38
CA ALA A 73 -12.12 13.97 -9.85
C ALA A 73 -11.38 12.74 -10.40
N TRP A 74 -10.82 11.91 -9.52
CA TRP A 74 -10.09 10.71 -9.89
C TRP A 74 -10.33 9.58 -8.88
N TYR A 75 -10.41 8.38 -9.43
CA TYR A 75 -10.41 7.09 -8.74
C TYR A 75 -9.67 6.10 -9.66
N PRO A 76 -8.86 5.17 -9.13
CA PRO A 76 -8.10 4.27 -10.00
C PRO A 76 -9.03 3.43 -10.87
N GLN A 77 -8.63 3.25 -12.12
CA GLN A 77 -9.33 2.37 -13.04
C GLN A 77 -9.31 0.94 -12.48
N PRO A 78 -10.46 0.24 -12.47
CA PRO A 78 -10.51 -1.13 -11.98
C PRO A 78 -9.53 -2.03 -12.73
N VAL A 79 -8.76 -2.79 -11.97
CA VAL A 79 -7.82 -3.77 -12.51
C VAL A 79 -8.30 -5.17 -12.14
N THR A 80 -8.25 -6.08 -13.10
CA THR A 80 -8.48 -7.51 -12.86
C THR A 80 -7.32 -8.29 -13.41
N LEU A 81 -6.75 -9.16 -12.58
CA LEU A 81 -5.66 -10.05 -12.97
C LEU A 81 -6.05 -11.47 -12.57
N ALA A 82 -6.07 -12.38 -13.53
CA ALA A 82 -6.36 -13.77 -13.22
C ALA A 82 -5.23 -14.37 -12.37
N GLY A 83 -5.59 -15.14 -11.34
CA GLY A 83 -4.62 -15.62 -10.35
C GLY A 83 -4.38 -14.66 -9.19
N LEU A 84 -5.18 -13.60 -9.05
CA LEU A 84 -5.15 -12.67 -7.92
C LEU A 84 -6.55 -12.57 -7.28
N ALA A 85 -6.62 -12.67 -5.96
CA ALA A 85 -7.82 -12.36 -5.18
C ALA A 85 -7.46 -11.39 -4.04
N CYS A 86 -8.33 -10.41 -3.79
CA CYS A 86 -8.18 -9.39 -2.75
C CYS A 86 -9.29 -9.55 -1.72
N PHE A 87 -8.92 -9.48 -0.44
CA PHE A 87 -9.82 -9.55 0.70
C PHE A 87 -9.68 -8.25 1.50
N ASN A 88 -10.69 -7.40 1.44
CA ASN A 88 -10.73 -6.14 2.18
C ASN A 88 -11.54 -6.36 3.47
N THR A 89 -10.87 -6.24 4.61
CA THR A 89 -11.40 -6.62 5.93
C THR A 89 -11.46 -5.43 6.86
N PRO A 90 -12.57 -5.18 7.58
CA PRO A 90 -12.64 -4.11 8.56
C PRO A 90 -11.66 -4.32 9.72
N TYR A 91 -10.95 -3.26 10.11
CA TYR A 91 -10.11 -3.21 11.30
C TYR A 91 -10.34 -1.88 12.01
N HIS A 92 -11.08 -1.91 13.11
CA HIS A 92 -11.54 -0.70 13.80
C HIS A 92 -12.28 0.28 12.86
N ASP A 93 -11.74 1.47 12.63
CA ASP A 93 -12.27 2.54 11.79
C ASP A 93 -11.72 2.54 10.35
N MET A 94 -10.85 1.59 10.02
CA MET A 94 -10.22 1.43 8.71
C MET A 94 -10.50 0.05 8.11
N THR A 95 -10.02 -0.18 6.90
CA THR A 95 -10.06 -1.51 6.25
C THR A 95 -8.68 -1.89 5.75
N VAL A 96 -8.28 -3.15 5.93
CA VAL A 96 -6.99 -3.68 5.49
C VAL A 96 -7.19 -4.75 4.42
N ASN A 97 -6.33 -4.73 3.42
CA ASN A 97 -6.30 -5.69 2.33
C ASN A 97 -5.32 -6.81 2.64
N SER A 98 -5.74 -8.03 2.36
CA SER A 98 -4.86 -9.18 2.18
C SER A 98 -5.12 -9.84 0.83
N TYR A 99 -4.14 -10.59 0.34
CA TYR A 99 -4.15 -11.08 -1.03
C TYR A 99 -3.86 -12.57 -1.10
N LEU A 100 -4.53 -13.25 -2.04
CA LEU A 100 -4.04 -14.52 -2.57
C LEU A 100 -3.50 -14.31 -3.98
N VAL A 101 -2.34 -14.90 -4.24
CA VAL A 101 -1.76 -14.99 -5.57
C VAL A 101 -1.51 -16.46 -5.86
N PHE A 102 -2.00 -16.96 -6.99
CA PHE A 102 -2.03 -18.39 -7.24
C PHE A 102 -1.74 -18.76 -8.69
N ASP A 103 -0.99 -19.86 -8.84
CA ASP A 103 -0.77 -20.51 -10.12
C ASP A 103 -2.01 -21.37 -10.44
N ARG A 104 -2.80 -20.90 -11.42
CA ARG A 104 -4.03 -21.58 -11.84
C ARG A 104 -3.81 -22.98 -12.40
N SER A 105 -2.59 -23.30 -12.86
CA SER A 105 -2.30 -24.61 -13.45
C SER A 105 -2.04 -25.67 -12.38
N SER A 106 -1.35 -25.32 -11.31
CA SER A 106 -0.99 -26.23 -10.21
C SER A 106 -1.95 -26.16 -9.02
N GLY A 107 -2.69 -25.05 -8.86
CA GLY A 107 -3.50 -24.76 -7.68
C GLY A 107 -2.68 -24.32 -6.48
N GLU A 108 -1.36 -24.13 -6.61
CA GLU A 108 -0.53 -23.60 -5.54
C GLU A 108 -0.74 -22.09 -5.37
N ALA A 109 -0.91 -21.64 -4.12
CA ALA A 109 -1.16 -20.26 -3.77
C ALA A 109 -0.18 -19.76 -2.71
N LEU A 110 0.06 -18.45 -2.72
CA LEU A 110 0.67 -17.71 -1.62
C LEU A 110 -0.29 -16.63 -1.14
N ALA A 111 -0.21 -16.33 0.15
CA ALA A 111 -0.90 -15.20 0.77
C ALA A 111 0.10 -14.06 0.93
N VAL A 112 -0.35 -12.83 0.68
CA VAL A 112 0.39 -11.62 1.08
C VAL A 112 -0.43 -10.85 2.09
N ASP A 113 0.17 -10.69 3.27
CA ASP A 113 -0.50 -10.29 4.52
C ASP A 113 -1.69 -11.21 4.87
N THR A 114 -2.25 -11.05 6.06
CA THR A 114 -3.40 -11.84 6.52
C THR A 114 -4.66 -11.01 6.66
N GLY A 115 -4.49 -9.69 6.81
CA GLY A 115 -5.58 -8.77 7.12
C GLY A 115 -6.13 -9.04 8.52
N ALA A 116 -7.30 -8.46 8.77
CA ALA A 116 -8.00 -8.54 10.06
C ALA A 116 -8.88 -9.79 10.21
N ASP A 117 -9.19 -10.47 9.10
CA ASP A 117 -10.05 -11.66 9.08
C ASP A 117 -9.70 -12.55 7.88
N CYS A 118 -9.10 -13.71 8.14
CA CYS A 118 -8.69 -14.64 7.10
C CYS A 118 -9.80 -15.60 6.63
N ARG A 119 -11.02 -15.56 7.18
CA ARG A 119 -12.09 -16.52 6.84
C ARG A 119 -12.47 -16.48 5.37
N GLY A 120 -12.62 -15.28 4.80
CA GLY A 120 -12.91 -15.13 3.37
C GLY A 120 -11.80 -15.71 2.48
N MET A 121 -10.54 -15.59 2.92
CA MET A 121 -9.39 -16.18 2.24
C MET A 121 -9.43 -17.71 2.29
N LEU A 122 -9.71 -18.28 3.47
CA LEU A 122 -9.84 -19.73 3.68
C LEU A 122 -11.00 -20.34 2.87
N ASP A 123 -12.14 -19.64 2.83
CA ASP A 123 -13.29 -20.04 2.01
C ASP A 123 -12.93 -20.06 0.53
N TYR A 124 -12.22 -19.03 0.05
CA TYR A 124 -11.77 -18.94 -1.34
C TYR A 124 -10.79 -20.06 -1.70
N LEU A 125 -9.81 -20.35 -0.82
CA LEU A 125 -8.87 -21.47 -1.01
C LEU A 125 -9.64 -22.79 -1.18
N THR A 126 -10.63 -23.04 -0.31
CA THR A 126 -11.44 -24.27 -0.34
C THR A 126 -12.28 -24.38 -1.60
N GLN A 127 -13.02 -23.32 -1.94
CA GLN A 127 -13.93 -23.28 -3.09
C GLN A 127 -13.18 -23.38 -4.43
N SER A 128 -11.98 -22.80 -4.49
CA SER A 128 -11.14 -22.77 -5.68
C SER A 128 -10.16 -23.95 -5.74
N GLN A 129 -10.21 -24.88 -4.78
CA GLN A 129 -9.31 -26.03 -4.68
C GLN A 129 -7.82 -25.64 -4.70
N LEU A 130 -7.49 -24.53 -4.04
CA LEU A 130 -6.13 -24.02 -3.94
C LEU A 130 -5.44 -24.51 -2.67
N THR A 131 -4.14 -24.72 -2.75
CA THR A 131 -3.29 -25.07 -1.61
C THR A 131 -2.38 -23.91 -1.26
N LEU A 132 -2.53 -23.35 -0.05
CA LEU A 132 -1.66 -22.29 0.44
C LEU A 132 -0.28 -22.86 0.80
N LYS A 133 0.78 -22.38 0.14
CA LYS A 133 2.16 -22.84 0.32
C LYS A 133 3.01 -21.88 1.14
N LEU A 134 2.70 -20.58 1.09
CA LEU A 134 3.49 -19.51 1.69
C LEU A 134 2.59 -18.41 2.22
N ILE A 135 2.96 -17.81 3.34
CA ILE A 135 2.44 -16.54 3.83
C ILE A 135 3.59 -15.53 3.82
N LEU A 136 3.46 -14.46 3.06
CA LEU A 136 4.48 -13.43 2.91
C LEU A 136 3.97 -12.12 3.52
N LEU A 137 4.64 -11.60 4.53
CA LEU A 137 4.20 -10.39 5.23
C LEU A 137 4.94 -9.18 4.66
N THR A 138 4.21 -8.13 4.31
CA THR A 138 4.81 -6.88 3.82
C THR A 138 5.52 -6.17 4.97
N HIS A 139 4.91 -6.15 6.15
CA HIS A 139 5.46 -5.61 7.38
C HIS A 139 4.68 -6.08 8.62
N ALA A 140 5.14 -5.69 9.82
CA ALA A 140 4.65 -6.19 11.11
C ALA A 140 3.52 -5.38 11.77
N HIS A 141 2.82 -4.48 11.07
CA HIS A 141 1.69 -3.76 11.67
C HIS A 141 0.52 -4.69 11.95
N SER A 142 -0.18 -4.42 13.06
CA SER A 142 -1.10 -5.38 13.70
C SER A 142 -2.33 -5.70 12.86
N ASP A 143 -2.78 -4.76 12.04
CA ASP A 143 -3.89 -4.90 11.12
C ASP A 143 -3.53 -5.79 9.91
N HIS A 144 -2.27 -5.78 9.46
CA HIS A 144 -1.79 -6.64 8.39
C HIS A 144 -1.59 -8.09 8.80
N VAL A 145 -1.18 -8.31 10.06
CA VAL A 145 -0.76 -9.62 10.56
C VAL A 145 -1.72 -10.22 11.59
N HIS A 146 -2.89 -9.60 11.78
CA HIS A 146 -3.83 -9.92 12.85
C HIS A 146 -4.16 -11.42 12.89
N ASP A 147 -4.49 -11.96 11.73
CA ASP A 147 -4.95 -13.33 11.55
C ASP A 147 -3.84 -14.31 11.12
N LEU A 148 -2.57 -13.96 11.37
CA LEU A 148 -1.44 -14.83 11.08
C LEU A 148 -1.57 -16.21 11.73
N ALA A 149 -1.78 -16.26 13.05
CA ALA A 149 -1.86 -17.52 13.76
C ALA A 149 -3.06 -18.38 13.32
N PRO A 150 -4.29 -17.86 13.21
CA PRO A 150 -5.42 -18.59 12.62
C PRO A 150 -5.14 -19.12 11.21
N LEU A 151 -4.56 -18.31 10.32
CA LEU A 151 -4.28 -18.72 8.95
C LEU A 151 -3.24 -19.86 8.91
N GLN A 152 -2.19 -19.78 9.73
CA GLN A 152 -1.18 -20.83 9.86
C GLN A 152 -1.78 -22.13 10.42
N GLN A 153 -2.66 -22.05 11.42
CA GLN A 153 -3.30 -23.21 12.02
C GLN A 153 -4.17 -23.98 11.02
N HIS A 154 -4.88 -23.27 10.13
CA HIS A 154 -5.75 -23.90 9.14
C HIS A 154 -4.99 -24.46 7.93
N THR A 155 -3.87 -23.86 7.56
CA THR A 155 -3.19 -24.16 6.28
C THR A 155 -1.87 -24.90 6.45
N GLY A 156 -1.21 -24.78 7.62
CA GLY A 156 0.14 -25.26 7.85
C GLY A 156 1.23 -24.50 7.08
N ALA A 157 0.89 -23.41 6.38
CA ALA A 157 1.82 -22.67 5.55
C ALA A 157 2.85 -21.89 6.41
N PRO A 158 4.16 -21.96 6.08
CA PRO A 158 5.17 -21.15 6.74
C PRO A 158 4.99 -19.66 6.39
N ALA A 159 5.22 -18.79 7.38
CA ALA A 159 5.19 -17.35 7.21
C ALA A 159 6.59 -16.74 7.18
N TYR A 160 6.75 -15.67 6.40
CA TYR A 160 8.02 -14.98 6.20
C TYR A 160 7.86 -13.47 6.35
N ILE A 161 8.86 -12.83 6.98
CA ILE A 161 8.92 -11.37 7.16
C ILE A 161 10.34 -10.86 6.90
N GLY A 162 10.47 -9.62 6.41
CA GLY A 162 11.79 -9.02 6.16
C GLY A 162 12.61 -8.87 7.44
N GLU A 163 13.92 -9.09 7.38
CA GLU A 163 14.84 -9.08 8.54
C GLU A 163 14.93 -7.74 9.30
N GLY A 164 14.42 -6.65 8.73
CA GLY A 164 14.28 -5.37 9.45
C GLY A 164 13.21 -5.39 10.54
N GLU A 165 12.42 -6.46 10.61
CA GLU A 165 11.32 -6.69 11.55
C GLU A 165 11.35 -8.12 12.11
N SER A 166 10.64 -8.30 13.24
CA SER A 166 10.51 -9.59 13.90
C SER A 166 9.08 -9.76 14.35
N LEU A 167 8.49 -10.91 14.02
CA LEU A 167 7.12 -11.25 14.38
C LEU A 167 7.06 -12.73 14.79
N ALA A 168 6.39 -13.00 15.92
CA ALA A 168 6.20 -14.38 16.37
C ALA A 168 5.40 -15.18 15.32
N GLY A 169 5.88 -16.39 15.00
CA GLY A 169 5.25 -17.24 13.97
C GLY A 169 5.74 -16.98 12.54
N ALA A 170 6.59 -15.95 12.31
CA ALA A 170 7.17 -15.67 11.01
C ALA A 170 8.71 -15.84 11.01
N GLN A 171 9.25 -16.37 9.92
CA GLN A 171 10.69 -16.53 9.72
C GLN A 171 11.26 -15.28 9.04
N CYS A 172 12.30 -14.69 9.63
CA CYS A 172 12.99 -13.56 9.00
C CYS A 172 13.73 -13.98 7.72
N PHE A 173 13.81 -13.08 6.74
CA PHE A 173 14.61 -13.27 5.54
C PHE A 173 15.31 -11.99 5.08
N ALA A 174 16.45 -12.15 4.41
CA ALA A 174 17.21 -11.02 3.86
C ALA A 174 16.55 -10.44 2.60
N ALA A 175 16.59 -9.12 2.47
CA ALA A 175 16.07 -8.42 1.29
C ALA A 175 16.73 -8.94 -0.01
N GLY A 176 15.94 -9.04 -1.07
CA GLY A 176 16.39 -9.61 -2.35
C GLY A 176 16.24 -11.13 -2.46
N ARG A 177 15.77 -11.82 -1.40
CA ARG A 177 15.36 -13.22 -1.48
C ARG A 177 14.31 -13.42 -2.58
N LEU A 178 14.45 -14.54 -3.29
CA LEU A 178 13.47 -15.02 -4.27
C LEU A 178 12.66 -16.16 -3.64
N PHE A 179 11.33 -16.09 -3.79
CA PHE A 179 10.42 -17.18 -3.45
C PHE A 179 9.78 -17.76 -4.70
N HIS A 180 9.25 -18.98 -4.58
CA HIS A 180 8.54 -19.70 -5.62
C HIS A 180 7.28 -20.35 -5.07
N CYS A 181 6.21 -20.37 -5.87
CA CYS A 181 4.97 -21.07 -5.58
C CYS A 181 4.34 -21.50 -6.91
N GLY A 182 4.31 -22.80 -7.21
CA GLY A 182 4.05 -23.29 -8.56
C GLY A 182 4.98 -22.64 -9.60
N ALA A 183 4.39 -22.13 -10.68
CA ALA A 183 5.08 -21.34 -11.70
C ALA A 183 5.39 -19.89 -11.29
N LEU A 184 4.86 -19.39 -10.16
CA LEU A 184 5.06 -18.01 -9.72
C LEU A 184 6.49 -17.80 -9.23
N ARG A 185 7.07 -16.67 -9.62
CA ARG A 185 8.38 -16.20 -9.14
C ARG A 185 8.15 -14.90 -8.37
N VAL A 186 8.62 -14.84 -7.13
CA VAL A 186 8.35 -13.71 -6.23
C VAL A 186 9.66 -13.07 -5.78
N ALA A 187 10.02 -11.96 -6.42
CA ALA A 187 11.18 -11.16 -6.06
C ALA A 187 10.82 -10.17 -4.94
N THR A 188 11.73 -9.99 -3.98
CA THR A 188 11.53 -9.05 -2.87
C THR A 188 12.34 -7.78 -3.05
N ARG A 189 11.72 -6.64 -2.73
CA ARG A 189 12.36 -5.32 -2.73
C ARG A 189 12.15 -4.65 -1.38
N LEU A 190 13.21 -4.09 -0.81
CA LEU A 190 13.12 -3.34 0.45
C LEU A 190 12.48 -1.97 0.20
N THR A 191 11.28 -1.78 0.71
CA THR A 191 10.49 -0.53 0.66
C THR A 191 10.27 0.01 2.06
N TRP A 192 11.38 0.29 2.74
CA TRP A 192 11.40 0.77 4.11
C TRP A 192 11.12 2.29 4.20
N GLY A 193 10.71 2.73 5.39
CA GLY A 193 10.47 4.13 5.73
C GLY A 193 9.10 4.35 6.38
N HIS A 194 8.07 3.66 5.88
CA HIS A 194 6.83 3.46 6.65
C HIS A 194 7.09 2.54 7.83
N SER A 195 7.62 1.36 7.55
CA SER A 195 8.08 0.40 8.55
C SER A 195 9.60 0.15 8.40
N ARG A 196 10.22 -0.52 9.38
CA ARG A 196 11.69 -0.73 9.41
C ARG A 196 12.14 -1.78 8.42
N GLY A 197 11.29 -2.78 8.18
CA GLY A 197 11.57 -3.95 7.36
C GLY A 197 10.63 -4.11 6.17
N GLY A 198 9.88 -3.07 5.79
CA GLY A 198 8.84 -3.14 4.76
C GLY A 198 9.33 -3.74 3.44
N ILE A 199 8.60 -4.71 2.91
CA ILE A 199 8.90 -5.43 1.68
C ILE A 199 7.79 -5.25 0.65
N THR A 200 8.19 -4.93 -0.57
CA THR A 200 7.37 -5.10 -1.77
C THR A 200 7.68 -6.44 -2.43
N TYR A 201 6.64 -7.20 -2.76
CA TYR A 201 6.74 -8.48 -3.49
C TYR A 201 6.37 -8.27 -4.95
N VAL A 202 7.32 -8.42 -5.87
CA VAL A 202 7.10 -8.34 -7.32
C VAL A 202 6.93 -9.76 -7.86
N ILE A 203 5.80 -10.04 -8.50
CA ILE A 203 5.40 -11.38 -8.89
C ILE A 203 5.34 -11.50 -10.41
N ASP A 204 6.11 -12.45 -10.93
CA ASP A 204 6.03 -12.93 -12.32
C ASP A 204 5.34 -14.30 -12.38
N GLY A 205 4.86 -14.68 -13.57
CA GLY A 205 4.18 -15.96 -13.82
C GLY A 205 2.66 -15.85 -13.92
N LEU A 206 2.11 -14.64 -13.85
CA LEU A 206 0.73 -14.31 -14.21
C LEU A 206 0.66 -13.71 -15.62
N ASP A 207 -0.55 -13.48 -16.13
CA ASP A 207 -0.79 -12.87 -17.44
C ASP A 207 -0.44 -11.36 -17.49
N GLY A 208 0.03 -10.79 -16.37
CA GLY A 208 0.40 -9.38 -16.25
C GLY A 208 1.31 -9.11 -15.05
N PRO A 209 2.05 -7.98 -15.06
CA PRO A 209 2.97 -7.63 -13.99
C PRO A 209 2.22 -7.23 -12.71
N LEU A 210 2.67 -7.73 -11.57
CA LEU A 210 2.02 -7.54 -10.27
C LEU A 210 3.05 -7.19 -9.19
N ALA A 211 2.70 -6.25 -8.30
CA ALA A 211 3.46 -5.96 -7.09
C ALA A 211 2.53 -5.78 -5.89
N LEU A 212 2.82 -6.49 -4.80
CA LEU A 212 2.16 -6.33 -3.51
C LEU A 212 3.01 -5.40 -2.68
N VAL A 213 2.50 -4.21 -2.39
CA VAL A 213 3.30 -3.07 -1.89
C VAL A 213 3.03 -2.75 -0.43
N GLY A 214 2.06 -3.41 0.22
CA GLY A 214 1.66 -3.11 1.59
C GLY A 214 1.43 -1.61 1.77
N ASP A 215 2.01 -1.05 2.82
CA ASP A 215 1.87 0.37 3.15
C ASP A 215 2.93 1.28 2.51
N ALA A 216 3.66 0.77 1.54
CA ALA A 216 4.61 1.59 0.80
C ALA A 216 3.87 2.63 -0.05
N VAL A 217 2.88 2.22 -0.85
CA VAL A 217 2.11 3.08 -1.76
C VAL A 217 0.64 2.72 -1.70
N PHE A 218 -0.24 3.72 -1.66
CA PHE A 218 -1.69 3.58 -1.77
C PHE A 218 -2.16 4.26 -3.05
N ALA A 219 -3.38 3.94 -3.51
CA ALA A 219 -3.98 4.67 -4.63
C ALA A 219 -4.08 6.17 -4.32
N GLY A 220 -3.27 7.00 -4.98
CA GLY A 220 -3.23 8.44 -4.75
C GLY A 220 -2.56 8.89 -3.45
N SER A 221 -1.82 8.03 -2.75
CA SER A 221 -1.14 8.37 -1.49
C SER A 221 0.00 7.38 -1.12
N MET A 222 0.50 7.43 0.10
CA MET A 222 1.47 6.48 0.66
C MET A 222 1.23 6.27 2.16
N GLY A 223 1.74 5.16 2.70
CA GLY A 223 1.82 5.00 4.15
C GLY A 223 2.68 6.10 4.78
N GLY A 224 2.32 6.51 5.98
CA GLY A 224 3.08 7.55 6.69
C GLY A 224 4.53 7.09 6.92
N GLY A 225 5.51 7.89 6.53
CA GLY A 225 6.93 7.58 6.71
C GLY A 225 7.42 7.74 8.17
N ILE A 226 6.77 7.04 9.10
CA ILE A 226 6.98 7.18 10.55
C ILE A 226 8.39 6.75 11.00
N VAL A 227 9.02 5.82 10.29
CA VAL A 227 10.42 5.42 10.54
C VAL A 227 11.36 6.41 9.86
N SER A 228 11.13 6.70 8.58
CA SER A 228 11.84 7.73 7.83
C SER A 228 11.04 8.16 6.61
N TYR A 229 10.62 9.42 6.59
CA TYR A 229 9.83 10.01 5.51
C TYR A 229 10.62 10.12 4.20
N ILE A 230 11.87 10.57 4.28
CA ILE A 230 12.74 10.69 3.10
C ILE A 230 13.00 9.32 2.49
N ASP A 231 13.19 8.30 3.33
CA ASP A 231 13.45 6.94 2.85
C ASP A 231 12.22 6.26 2.29
N ALA A 232 11.04 6.49 2.86
CA ALA A 232 9.78 6.02 2.28
C ALA A 232 9.61 6.59 0.86
N LEU A 233 9.77 7.91 0.70
CA LEU A 233 9.69 8.56 -0.61
C LEU A 233 10.74 8.03 -1.60
N ARG A 234 11.98 7.81 -1.14
CA ARG A 234 13.10 7.33 -1.97
C ARG A 234 12.93 5.86 -2.37
N SER A 235 12.54 5.00 -1.43
CA SER A 235 12.37 3.57 -1.66
C SER A 235 11.17 3.33 -2.58
N ASN A 236 10.04 4.01 -2.36
CA ASN A 236 8.88 3.95 -3.24
C ASN A 236 9.22 4.33 -4.68
N ARG A 237 9.95 5.45 -4.88
CA ARG A 237 10.39 5.86 -6.22
C ARG A 237 11.28 4.82 -6.88
N THR A 238 12.31 4.35 -6.18
CA THR A 238 13.35 3.50 -6.79
C THR A 238 12.95 2.03 -6.92
N GLN A 239 12.07 1.54 -6.05
CA GLN A 239 11.69 0.13 -5.98
C GLN A 239 10.31 -0.18 -6.54
N ILE A 240 9.38 0.78 -6.54
CA ILE A 240 8.00 0.57 -7.02
C ILE A 240 7.79 1.33 -8.33
N LEU A 241 8.03 2.64 -8.36
CA LEU A 241 7.70 3.47 -9.52
C LEU A 241 8.65 3.28 -10.72
N THR A 242 9.73 2.51 -10.56
CA THR A 242 10.60 2.05 -11.66
C THR A 242 10.12 0.77 -12.33
N LEU A 243 9.08 0.11 -11.80
CA LEU A 243 8.46 -1.05 -12.43
C LEU A 243 7.75 -0.64 -13.74
N PRO A 244 7.44 -1.60 -14.63
CA PRO A 244 6.66 -1.31 -15.83
C PRO A 244 5.38 -0.54 -15.52
N ALA A 245 5.03 0.42 -16.39
CA ALA A 245 3.86 1.29 -16.22
C ALA A 245 2.55 0.51 -15.97
N ALA A 246 2.41 -0.66 -16.60
CA ALA A 246 1.24 -1.54 -16.47
C ALA A 246 1.24 -2.41 -15.20
N THR A 247 2.28 -2.36 -14.36
CA THR A 247 2.34 -3.15 -13.12
C THR A 247 1.21 -2.78 -12.20
N VAL A 248 0.41 -3.79 -11.86
CA VAL A 248 -0.68 -3.69 -10.89
C VAL A 248 -0.06 -3.57 -9.50
N LEU A 249 -0.46 -2.54 -8.75
CA LEU A 249 -0.05 -2.33 -7.38
C LEU A 249 -1.19 -2.72 -6.45
N CYS A 250 -0.88 -3.61 -5.52
CA CYS A 250 -1.79 -4.13 -4.50
C CYS A 250 -1.39 -3.57 -3.13
N PRO A 251 -2.06 -2.50 -2.68
CA PRO A 251 -1.72 -1.82 -1.43
C PRO A 251 -2.27 -2.53 -0.19
N GLY A 252 -1.71 -2.21 0.97
CA GLY A 252 -2.26 -2.59 2.27
C GLY A 252 -3.65 -2.03 2.53
N HIS A 253 -3.91 -0.84 2.03
CA HIS A 253 -5.17 -0.13 2.20
C HIS A 253 -5.65 0.53 0.91
N GLY A 254 -6.95 0.77 0.81
CA GLY A 254 -7.58 1.35 -0.37
C GLY A 254 -7.61 0.40 -1.58
N PRO A 255 -8.03 0.89 -2.76
CA PRO A 255 -8.16 0.09 -3.96
C PRO A 255 -6.81 -0.20 -4.64
N LEU A 256 -6.80 -1.24 -5.48
CA LEU A 256 -5.69 -1.50 -6.40
C LEU A 256 -5.48 -0.32 -7.36
N THR A 257 -4.24 -0.14 -7.78
CA THR A 257 -3.83 0.88 -8.76
C THR A 257 -2.77 0.29 -9.69
N THR A 258 -2.09 1.13 -10.48
CA THR A 258 -0.96 0.74 -11.32
C THR A 258 0.16 1.77 -11.21
N VAL A 259 1.39 1.39 -11.55
CA VAL A 259 2.51 2.33 -11.59
C VAL A 259 2.20 3.58 -12.41
N ALA A 260 1.62 3.42 -13.62
CA ALA A 260 1.25 4.55 -14.48
C ALA A 260 0.27 5.51 -13.81
N GLN A 261 -0.71 4.97 -13.10
CA GLN A 261 -1.71 5.76 -12.39
C GLN A 261 -1.07 6.53 -11.23
N GLU A 262 -0.19 5.90 -10.46
CA GLU A 262 0.47 6.57 -9.33
C GLU A 262 1.48 7.63 -9.77
N GLN A 263 2.19 7.44 -10.89
CA GLN A 263 3.06 8.48 -11.46
C GLN A 263 2.30 9.76 -11.85
N ILE A 264 1.02 9.63 -12.21
CA ILE A 264 0.18 10.76 -12.64
C ILE A 264 -0.62 11.36 -11.47
N HIS A 265 -1.19 10.50 -10.63
CA HIS A 265 -2.25 10.88 -9.69
C HIS A 265 -1.82 10.89 -8.22
N ASN A 266 -0.61 10.43 -7.88
CA ASN A 266 -0.15 10.43 -6.50
C ASN A 266 0.55 11.76 -6.13
N PRO A 267 0.02 12.53 -5.16
CA PRO A 267 0.62 13.81 -4.79
C PRO A 267 2.02 13.69 -4.19
N PHE A 268 2.45 12.54 -3.64
CA PHE A 268 3.79 12.39 -3.07
C PHE A 268 4.90 12.22 -4.12
N PHE A 269 4.52 11.93 -5.37
CA PHE A 269 5.45 11.61 -6.45
C PHE A 269 5.31 12.57 -7.64
N PRO A 270 5.41 13.90 -7.44
CA PRO A 270 5.36 14.82 -8.58
C PRO A 270 6.56 14.61 -9.51
N GLY A 271 6.31 14.59 -10.82
CA GLY A 271 7.35 14.56 -11.86
C GLY A 271 8.09 13.24 -12.02
N THR A 272 7.53 12.13 -11.51
CA THR A 272 8.04 10.77 -11.72
C THR A 272 7.50 10.12 -12.99
#